data_AF-A0A7H8MZT7-F1
#
_entry.id   AF-A0A7H8MZT7-F1
#
_cell.length_a   1.000
_cell.length_b   1.000
_cell.length_c   1.000
_cell.angle_alpha   90.00
_cell.angle_beta   90.00
_cell.angle_gamma   90.00
#
_symmetry.space_group_name_H-M   'P 1'
#
loop_
_entity.id
_entity.type
_entity.pdbx_description
1 polymer ?
#
loop_
_entity_poly.entity_id
_entity_poly.type
_entity_poly.pdbx_seq_one_letter_code
_entity_poly.pdbx_strand_id
1 'polypeptide(L)'
;MTVTAARSTMSPRRSAVRVAAVAALSAAALLGSGLMAQAAAPARTTGAAVELPPAVALATQCYYRVNATGGLVIRSGPGTGYTRVGSYPNGATVLASASTTNGFRNVGTNRWVSAAYLVRITSYPCE
;
A
#
# COMPACT_ATOMS: atom_id res chain seq x y z
N MET A 1 -9.57 61.14 14.50
CA MET A 1 -10.46 60.67 13.41
C MET A 1 -10.54 59.16 13.51
N THR A 2 -11.72 58.60 13.72
CA THR A 2 -11.96 57.15 13.82
C THR A 2 -12.48 56.61 12.49
N VAL A 3 -11.88 55.54 11.97
CA VAL A 3 -12.31 54.89 10.73
C VAL A 3 -12.71 53.44 11.03
N THR A 4 -14.00 53.24 11.28
CA THR A 4 -14.59 51.92 11.46
C THR A 4 -14.85 51.30 10.08
N ALA A 5 -14.01 50.36 9.65
CA ALA A 5 -14.25 49.52 8.47
C ALA A 5 -14.91 48.20 8.87
N ALA A 6 -15.71 47.60 7.98
CA ALA A 6 -16.64 46.52 8.35
C ALA A 6 -16.79 45.43 7.28
N ARG A 7 -17.28 44.25 7.70
CA ARG A 7 -17.69 43.08 6.89
C ARG A 7 -16.50 42.34 6.23
N SER A 8 -16.44 41.01 6.26
CA SER A 8 -17.48 40.13 5.71
C SER A 8 -17.63 38.80 6.43
N THR A 9 -18.87 38.43 6.73
CA THR A 9 -19.30 37.06 7.06
C THR A 9 -19.67 36.31 5.78
N MET A 10 -19.07 35.16 5.49
CA MET A 10 -19.49 34.33 4.37
C MET A 10 -19.34 32.83 4.66
N SER A 11 -20.46 32.11 4.63
CA SER A 11 -20.52 30.68 4.95
C SER A 11 -20.12 29.81 3.75
N PRO A 12 -19.44 28.66 3.96
CA PRO A 12 -19.42 27.60 2.95
C PRO A 12 -20.86 27.08 2.75
N ARG A 13 -21.30 27.01 1.49
CA ARG A 13 -22.66 26.57 1.15
C ARG A 13 -22.81 25.07 1.31
N ARG A 14 -23.98 24.62 1.78
CA ARG A 14 -24.38 23.21 1.76
C ARG A 14 -24.63 22.76 0.31
N SER A 15 -23.98 21.69 -0.12
CA SER A 15 -24.34 20.94 -1.33
C SER A 15 -24.64 19.50 -0.95
N ALA A 16 -25.91 19.12 -0.97
CA ALA A 16 -26.36 17.76 -0.70
C ALA A 16 -26.70 17.06 -2.02
N VAL A 17 -26.08 15.91 -2.30
CA VAL A 17 -26.38 15.08 -3.47
C VAL A 17 -26.77 13.66 -3.01
N ARG A 18 -28.09 13.53 -2.82
CA ARG A 18 -28.99 12.37 -2.92
C ARG A 18 -28.43 10.93 -2.88
N VAL A 19 -29.10 10.13 -2.06
CA VAL A 19 -29.02 8.65 -1.98
C VAL A 19 -29.65 7.99 -3.22
N ALA A 20 -28.97 6.98 -3.77
CA ALA A 20 -29.49 5.91 -4.63
C ALA A 20 -28.40 4.81 -4.76
N ALA A 21 -28.67 3.51 -4.81
CA ALA A 21 -29.90 2.75 -4.54
C ALA A 21 -29.55 1.34 -4.02
N VAL A 22 -30.53 0.64 -3.44
CA VAL A 22 -30.38 -0.77 -3.04
C VAL A 22 -30.48 -1.69 -4.25
N ALA A 23 -29.62 -2.70 -4.33
CA ALA A 23 -29.76 -3.80 -5.29
C ALA A 23 -29.77 -5.14 -4.53
N ALA A 24 -30.91 -5.82 -4.55
CA ALA A 24 -31.07 -7.16 -3.99
C ALA A 24 -31.89 -8.02 -4.95
N LEU A 25 -31.26 -9.09 -5.46
CA LEU A 25 -31.91 -10.25 -6.09
C LEU A 25 -31.18 -11.47 -5.53
N SER A 26 -31.78 -12.27 -4.64
CA SER A 26 -32.96 -13.15 -4.79
C SER A 26 -32.50 -14.59 -5.02
N ALA A 27 -32.91 -15.49 -4.11
CA ALA A 27 -32.48 -16.88 -4.13
C ALA A 27 -33.30 -17.74 -5.10
N ALA A 28 -32.69 -18.81 -5.60
CA ALA A 28 -33.35 -19.91 -6.28
C ALA A 28 -32.84 -21.23 -5.69
N ALA A 29 -33.72 -22.21 -5.54
CA ALA A 29 -33.41 -23.54 -4.99
C ALA A 29 -34.29 -24.61 -5.63
N LEU A 30 -33.82 -25.87 -5.54
CA LEU A 30 -34.53 -27.16 -5.48
C LEU A 30 -34.00 -28.23 -6.48
N LEU A 31 -33.83 -29.46 -5.96
CA LEU A 31 -33.60 -30.74 -6.66
C LEU A 31 -32.22 -30.86 -7.39
N GLY A 32 -31.50 -32.00 -7.45
CA GLY A 32 -31.77 -33.40 -7.04
C GLY A 32 -32.14 -34.28 -8.25
N SER A 33 -31.48 -35.40 -8.59
CA SER A 33 -30.35 -36.13 -7.98
C SER A 33 -29.67 -37.07 -9.02
N GLY A 34 -28.45 -37.58 -8.72
CA GLY A 34 -27.74 -38.61 -9.51
C GLY A 34 -26.49 -38.06 -10.24
N LEU A 35 -25.23 -38.49 -10.02
CA LEU A 35 -24.56 -39.76 -9.67
C LEU A 35 -24.07 -40.58 -10.89
N MET A 36 -22.87 -40.24 -11.37
CA MET A 36 -21.74 -41.13 -11.73
C MET A 36 -20.45 -40.31 -11.45
N ALA A 37 -19.38 -40.76 -10.79
CA ALA A 37 -18.54 -41.97 -10.97
C ALA A 37 -17.68 -41.89 -12.25
N GLN A 38 -16.35 -42.05 -12.26
CA GLN A 38 -15.31 -42.26 -11.21
C GLN A 38 -13.93 -41.85 -11.85
N ALA A 39 -12.71 -41.80 -11.25
CA ALA A 39 -12.15 -42.32 -10.00
C ALA A 39 -10.86 -41.56 -9.51
N ALA A 40 -9.91 -42.30 -8.95
CA ALA A 40 -8.57 -41.97 -8.43
C ALA A 40 -7.68 -41.01 -9.28
N ALA A 41 -6.91 -40.06 -8.72
CA ALA A 41 -5.88 -40.11 -7.65
C ALA A 41 -4.48 -40.61 -8.16
N PRO A 42 -3.36 -40.26 -7.50
CA PRO A 42 -3.09 -40.60 -6.10
C PRO A 42 -3.12 -39.40 -5.14
N ALA A 43 -3.65 -39.64 -3.93
CA ALA A 43 -3.31 -38.84 -2.77
C ALA A 43 -1.99 -39.34 -2.16
N ARG A 44 -1.22 -38.45 -1.53
CA ARG A 44 -0.41 -38.81 -0.36
C ARG A 44 -0.71 -37.83 0.76
N THR A 45 -1.42 -38.32 1.77
CA THR A 45 -1.85 -37.52 2.92
C THR A 45 -0.76 -37.48 3.98
N THR A 46 0.01 -36.41 4.02
CA THR A 46 0.83 -36.01 5.18
C THR A 46 0.88 -34.48 5.19
N GLY A 47 0.42 -33.76 6.21
CA GLY A 47 -0.31 -34.14 7.42
C GLY A 47 -0.96 -32.87 7.99
N ALA A 48 -1.46 -32.90 9.23
CA ALA A 48 -2.03 -31.69 9.83
C ALA A 48 -0.93 -30.65 10.16
N ALA A 49 -0.79 -29.64 9.30
CA ALA A 49 -0.27 -28.34 9.68
C ALA A 49 -1.45 -27.38 9.77
N VAL A 50 -1.65 -26.78 10.94
CA VAL A 50 -2.42 -25.53 11.02
C VAL A 50 -1.64 -24.51 10.22
N GLU A 51 -2.20 -23.99 9.13
CA GLU A 51 -1.59 -22.86 8.42
C GLU A 51 -1.73 -21.62 9.30
N LEU A 52 -0.75 -21.45 10.18
CA LEU A 52 -0.53 -20.22 10.93
C LEU A 52 -0.51 -19.07 9.91
N PRO A 53 -1.22 -17.95 10.17
CA PRO A 53 -1.24 -16.83 9.24
C PRO A 53 0.19 -16.44 8.91
N PRO A 54 0.54 -16.26 7.61
CA PRO A 54 1.90 -16.32 7.11
C PRO A 54 2.80 -15.41 7.95
N ALA A 55 3.70 -16.05 8.72
CA ALA A 55 4.45 -15.42 9.79
C ALA A 55 5.08 -14.13 9.27
N VAL A 56 4.71 -13.00 9.87
CA VAL A 56 4.87 -11.66 9.29
C VAL A 56 6.31 -11.49 8.81
N ALA A 57 6.50 -11.60 7.49
CA ALA A 57 7.82 -11.59 6.89
C ALA A 57 8.39 -10.19 7.01
N LEU A 58 9.18 -9.98 8.07
CA LEU A 58 9.91 -8.75 8.33
C LEU A 58 10.84 -8.53 7.14
N ALA A 59 10.41 -7.65 6.23
CA ALA A 59 11.00 -7.48 4.92
C ALA A 59 12.32 -6.70 5.04
N THR A 60 13.38 -7.44 5.40
CA THR A 60 14.73 -6.98 5.81
C THR A 60 15.05 -5.59 5.30
N GLN A 61 15.27 -4.65 6.20
CA GLN A 61 15.49 -3.24 5.90
C GLN A 61 16.94 -2.87 6.11
N CYS A 62 17.51 -2.06 5.23
CA CYS A 62 18.86 -1.54 5.38
C CYS A 62 18.84 -0.02 5.44
N TYR A 63 19.90 0.57 5.99
CA TYR A 63 20.13 2.00 5.90
C TYR A 63 20.62 2.41 4.50
N TYR A 64 20.00 3.44 3.92
CA TYR A 64 20.36 4.04 2.65
C TYR A 64 20.52 5.55 2.77
N ARG A 65 21.50 6.12 2.06
CA ARG A 65 21.65 7.57 1.87
C ARG A 65 20.96 7.99 0.57
N VAL A 66 20.13 9.02 0.63
CA VAL A 66 19.51 9.65 -0.54
C VAL A 66 20.56 10.35 -1.40
N ASN A 67 20.60 10.01 -2.69
CA ASN A 67 21.43 10.66 -3.70
C ASN A 67 20.56 11.17 -4.86
N ALA A 68 19.80 12.23 -4.59
CA ALA A 68 18.99 12.97 -5.56
C ALA A 68 19.11 14.47 -5.26
N THR A 69 19.68 15.27 -6.16
CA THR A 69 20.00 16.69 -5.89
C THR A 69 18.74 17.53 -5.64
N GLY A 70 17.66 17.27 -6.38
CA GLY A 70 16.33 17.88 -6.16
C GLY A 70 15.46 17.19 -5.09
N GLY A 71 16.05 16.31 -4.26
CA GLY A 71 15.32 15.46 -3.32
C GLY A 71 14.67 14.23 -3.97
N LEU A 72 14.35 13.23 -3.14
CA LEU A 72 13.76 11.96 -3.56
C LEU A 72 12.27 11.89 -3.18
N VAL A 73 11.41 11.77 -4.20
CA VAL A 73 9.95 11.75 -4.05
C VAL A 73 9.46 10.44 -3.45
N ILE A 74 8.69 10.53 -2.36
CA ILE A 74 7.96 9.40 -1.77
C ILE A 74 6.60 9.28 -2.48
N ARG A 75 6.21 8.07 -2.86
CA ARG A 75 4.95 7.75 -3.54
C ARG A 75 4.11 6.73 -2.79
N SER A 76 2.81 6.71 -3.09
CA SER A 76 1.85 5.76 -2.51
C SER A 76 2.03 4.29 -2.97
N GLY A 77 2.80 4.04 -4.04
CA GLY A 77 3.02 2.71 -4.59
C GLY A 77 4.33 2.58 -5.39
N PRO A 78 4.73 1.35 -5.75
CA PRO A 78 5.99 1.03 -6.44
C PRO A 78 5.92 1.36 -7.94
N GLY A 79 6.04 2.65 -8.30
CA GLY A 79 6.02 3.09 -9.69
C GLY A 79 5.93 4.61 -9.83
N THR A 80 6.21 5.14 -11.02
CA THR A 80 6.17 6.60 -11.29
C THR A 80 4.76 7.17 -11.41
N GLY A 81 3.77 6.36 -11.78
CA GLY A 81 2.35 6.77 -11.90
C GLY A 81 1.63 6.98 -10.57
N TYR A 82 2.17 6.49 -9.46
CA TYR A 82 1.54 6.66 -8.14
C TYR A 82 1.67 8.10 -7.60
N THR A 83 0.66 8.51 -6.84
CA THR A 83 0.56 9.83 -6.19
C THR A 83 1.76 10.11 -5.29
N ARG A 84 2.23 11.37 -5.27
CA ARG A 84 3.30 11.83 -4.37
C ARG A 84 2.74 12.02 -2.95
N VAL A 85 3.42 11.48 -1.94
CA VAL A 85 3.02 11.52 -0.51
C VAL A 85 4.10 12.13 0.40
N GLY A 86 5.09 12.78 -0.20
CA GLY A 86 6.19 13.47 0.49
C GLY A 86 7.49 13.44 -0.33
N SER A 87 8.58 13.88 0.29
CA SER A 87 9.95 13.79 -0.26
C SER A 87 10.97 13.72 0.88
N TYR A 88 12.14 13.13 0.58
CA TYR A 88 13.35 13.23 1.40
C TYR A 88 14.34 14.21 0.74
N PRO A 89 15.08 15.04 1.51
CA PRO A 89 16.13 15.89 0.96
C PRO A 89 17.36 15.08 0.52
N ASN A 90 18.28 15.70 -0.23
CA ASN A 90 19.57 15.07 -0.55
C ASN A 90 20.32 14.70 0.72
N GLY A 91 20.99 13.54 0.73
CA GLY A 91 21.84 13.11 1.82
C GLY A 91 21.13 12.63 3.08
N ALA A 92 19.79 12.65 3.12
CA ALA A 92 19.02 12.02 4.18
C ALA A 92 19.36 10.52 4.29
N THR A 93 19.56 10.03 5.50
CA THR A 93 19.58 8.60 5.80
C THR A 93 18.15 8.12 5.99
N VAL A 94 17.78 7.03 5.32
CA VAL A 94 16.46 6.39 5.42
C VAL A 94 16.62 4.90 5.64
N LEU A 95 15.75 4.31 6.47
CA LEU A 95 15.58 2.87 6.56
C LEU A 95 14.63 2.44 5.43
N ALA A 96 15.03 1.46 4.61
CA ALA A 96 14.25 0.99 3.47
C ALA A 96 14.45 -0.51 3.23
N SER A 97 13.45 -1.20 2.69
CA SER A 97 13.57 -2.63 2.40
C SER A 97 14.74 -2.93 1.44
N ALA A 98 15.49 -4.00 1.75
CA ALA A 98 16.61 -4.54 0.97
C ALA A 98 16.14 -5.09 -0.38
N SER A 99 14.90 -5.55 -0.47
CA SER A 99 14.22 -5.92 -1.71
C SER A 99 13.65 -4.71 -2.45
N THR A 100 13.50 -4.84 -3.76
CA THR A 100 12.87 -3.82 -4.61
C THR A 100 11.65 -4.39 -5.35
N THR A 101 10.57 -3.63 -5.39
CA THR A 101 9.39 -3.91 -6.22
C THR A 101 9.35 -2.89 -7.36
N ASN A 102 9.39 -3.33 -8.62
CA ASN A 102 9.36 -2.43 -9.80
C ASN A 102 10.45 -1.33 -9.79
N GLY A 103 11.62 -1.59 -9.20
CA GLY A 103 12.69 -0.59 -9.04
C GLY A 103 12.47 0.43 -7.90
N PHE A 104 11.47 0.22 -7.03
CA PHE A 104 11.22 1.02 -5.82
C PHE A 104 11.49 0.20 -4.56
N ARG A 105 12.00 0.86 -3.51
CA ARG A 105 12.08 0.31 -2.14
C ARG A 105 10.88 0.78 -1.33
N ASN A 106 10.37 -0.08 -0.47
CA ASN A 106 9.42 0.32 0.56
C ASN A 106 10.16 1.04 1.70
N VAL A 107 9.54 2.09 2.25
CA VAL A 107 10.01 2.90 3.40
C VAL A 107 8.87 3.09 4.41
N GLY A 108 8.05 2.05 4.61
CA GLY A 108 6.89 2.04 5.48
C GLY A 108 5.54 1.92 4.75
N THR A 109 4.46 1.94 5.53
CA THR A 109 3.08 1.70 5.08
C THR A 109 2.69 2.61 3.92
N ASN A 110 2.47 2.01 2.74
CA ASN A 110 2.14 2.71 1.49
C ASN A 110 3.10 3.87 1.16
N ARG A 111 4.40 3.72 1.47
CA ARG A 111 5.45 4.69 1.13
C ARG A 111 6.58 4.01 0.36
N TRP A 112 6.82 4.51 -0.85
CA TRP A 112 7.77 3.94 -1.81
C TRP A 112 8.67 5.00 -2.41
N VAL A 113 9.95 4.68 -2.59
CA VAL A 113 10.97 5.57 -3.18
C VAL A 113 11.78 4.81 -4.22
N SER A 114 12.21 5.48 -5.29
CA SER A 114 12.96 4.80 -6.36
C SER A 114 14.36 4.41 -5.91
N ALA A 115 14.72 3.15 -6.11
CA ALA A 115 15.98 2.57 -5.65
C ALA A 115 17.22 3.17 -6.34
N ALA A 116 17.06 3.73 -7.55
CA ALA A 116 18.14 4.36 -8.31
C ALA A 116 18.76 5.58 -7.61
N TYR A 117 18.05 6.19 -6.66
CA TYR A 117 18.49 7.36 -5.89
C TYR A 117 18.88 7.03 -4.45
N LEU A 118 19.15 5.76 -4.14
CA LEU A 118 19.49 5.27 -2.79
C LEU A 118 20.79 4.48 -2.81
N VAL A 119 21.81 5.00 -2.11
CA VAL A 119 23.11 4.33 -1.90
C VAL A 119 23.06 3.58 -0.57
N ARG A 120 23.32 2.26 -0.55
CA ARG A 120 23.33 1.49 0.70
C ARG A 120 24.48 1.95 1.59
N ILE A 121 24.19 2.22 2.86
CA ILE A 121 25.22 2.50 3.86
C ILE A 121 25.68 1.16 4.42
N THR A 122 26.80 0.65 3.91
CA THR A 122 27.31 -0.70 4.21
C THR A 122 27.94 -0.83 5.61
N SER A 123 28.22 0.27 6.29
CA SER A 123 28.73 0.31 7.66
C SER A 123 27.65 0.05 8.73
N TYR A 124 26.37 0.06 8.34
CA TYR A 124 25.27 -0.36 9.21
C TYR A 124 24.74 -1.73 8.77
N PRO A 125 24.31 -2.59 9.71
CA PRO A 125 23.63 -3.84 9.38
C PRO A 125 22.27 -3.57 8.71
N CYS A 126 21.61 -4.65 8.30
CA CYS A 126 20.20 -4.63 7.97
C CYS A 126 19.41 -5.29 9.11
N GLU A 127 18.17 -4.87 9.29
CA GLU A 127 17.21 -5.23 10.35
C GLU A 127 16.06 -6.08 9.79
#